data_AF-A0A2S5DYU3-F1
#
_entry.id   AF-A0A2S5DYU3-F1
#
_cell.length_a   1.000
_cell.length_b   1.000
_cell.length_c   1.000
_cell.angle_alpha   90.00
_cell.angle_beta   90.00
_cell.angle_gamma   90.00
#
_symmetry.space_group_name_H-M   'P 1'
#
loop_
_entity.id
_entity.type
_entity.pdbx_description
1 polymer ?
#
loop_
_entity_poly.entity_id
_entity_poly.type
_entity_poly.pdbx_seq_one_letter_code
_entity_poly.pdbx_strand_id
1 'polypeptide(L)'
;MTMHPSELLFRLRQLPQDAAATIGQLAVAVECLSAQSQQIQPSAPVAFTPDQLITEEELADWIRESLSTLRKWRVSGKGPKFVRKPRRVAYLVRDVQDWLDGQKVSSTAEADARRDQRTKK
;
A
#
# COMPACT_ATOMS: atom_id res chain seq x y z
N MET A 1 -10.68 6.91 -29.61
CA MET A 1 -9.37 6.78 -30.28
C MET A 1 -8.27 7.00 -29.24
N THR A 2 -7.94 5.97 -28.46
CA THR A 2 -6.92 6.02 -27.41
C THR A 2 -5.56 5.72 -28.04
N MET A 3 -4.65 6.69 -28.02
CA MET A 3 -3.26 6.51 -28.47
C MET A 3 -2.56 5.49 -27.55
N HIS A 4 -2.13 4.38 -28.13
CA HIS A 4 -1.38 3.33 -27.43
C HIS A 4 0.06 3.81 -27.17
N PRO A 5 0.66 3.55 -26.00
CA PRO A 5 1.97 4.08 -25.60
C PRO A 5 3.11 3.75 -26.57
N SER A 6 3.01 2.65 -27.32
CA SER A 6 3.99 2.28 -28.35
C SER A 6 3.96 3.20 -29.58
N GLU A 7 2.78 3.73 -29.93
CA GLU A 7 2.59 4.63 -31.08
C GLU A 7 3.23 6.01 -30.81
N LEU A 8 3.19 6.44 -29.55
CA LEU A 8 3.81 7.67 -29.08
C LEU A 8 5.35 7.57 -29.14
N LEU A 9 5.91 6.43 -28.72
CA LEU A 9 7.35 6.16 -28.83
C LEU A 9 7.83 6.11 -30.28
N PHE A 10 7.02 5.54 -31.17
CA PHE A 10 7.34 5.49 -32.60
C PHE A 10 7.37 6.88 -33.23
N ARG A 11 6.40 7.75 -32.89
CA ARG A 11 6.34 9.16 -33.34
C ARG A 11 7.51 9.99 -32.83
N LEU A 12 7.95 9.77 -31.58
CA LEU A 12 9.12 10.46 -31.03
C LEU A 12 10.42 10.07 -31.73
N ARG A 13 10.52 8.84 -32.24
CA ARG A 13 11.71 8.33 -32.93
C ARG A 13 11.82 8.82 -34.39
N GLN A 14 10.72 9.28 -34.99
CA GLN A 14 10.67 9.75 -36.38
C GLN A 14 10.71 11.28 -36.54
N LEU A 15 11.07 12.03 -35.50
CA LEU A 15 11.20 13.48 -35.60
C LEU A 15 12.40 13.86 -36.50
N PRO A 16 12.18 14.54 -37.65
CA PRO A 16 13.26 15.03 -38.49
C PRO A 16 14.03 16.14 -37.76
N GLN A 17 15.37 16.11 -37.83
CA GLN A 17 16.25 17.11 -37.19
C GLN A 17 16.14 18.52 -37.79
N ASP A 18 15.46 18.68 -38.93
CA ASP A 18 15.30 19.97 -39.62
C ASP A 18 13.97 20.67 -39.33
N ALA A 19 13.17 20.16 -38.40
CA ALA A 19 12.10 20.97 -37.82
C ALA A 19 12.76 21.97 -36.86
N ALA A 20 12.77 23.24 -37.22
CA ALA A 20 13.17 24.37 -36.38
C ALA A 20 12.30 24.50 -35.11
N ALA A 21 12.33 23.49 -34.26
CA ALA A 21 11.91 23.57 -32.88
C ALA A 21 13.00 24.40 -32.18
N THR A 22 12.78 25.71 -32.13
CA THR A 22 13.53 26.60 -31.25
C THR A 22 13.63 25.93 -29.89
N ILE A 23 14.83 25.88 -29.32
CA ILE A 23 15.15 25.31 -28.00
C ILE A 23 14.09 25.64 -26.92
N GLY A 24 13.38 26.77 -27.07
CA GLY A 24 12.22 27.16 -26.26
C GLY A 24 11.02 26.18 -26.25
N GLN A 25 10.69 25.49 -27.35
CA GLN A 25 9.57 24.53 -27.35
C GLN A 25 9.92 23.23 -26.61
N LEU A 26 11.18 22.80 -26.67
CA LEU A 26 11.66 21.65 -25.90
C LEU A 26 11.76 21.98 -24.40
N ALA A 27 12.15 23.20 -24.04
CA ALA A 27 12.12 23.67 -22.64
C ALA A 27 10.69 23.64 -22.07
N VAL A 28 9.70 24.17 -22.80
CA VAL A 28 8.29 24.16 -22.38
C VAL A 28 7.74 22.73 -22.29
N ALA A 29 8.10 21.84 -23.23
CA ALA A 29 7.69 20.44 -23.16
C ALA A 29 8.26 19.71 -21.93
N VAL A 30 9.54 19.98 -21.58
CA VAL A 30 10.18 19.45 -20.37
C VAL A 30 9.54 20.01 -19.09
N GLU A 31 9.22 21.31 -19.06
CA GLU A 31 8.51 21.94 -17.95
C GLU A 31 7.10 21.34 -17.77
N CYS A 32 6.34 21.13 -18.85
CA CYS A 32 5.03 20.46 -18.81
C CYS A 32 5.08 18.99 -18.36
N LEU A 33 6.16 18.27 -18.71
CA LEU A 33 6.38 16.89 -18.24
C LEU A 33 6.77 16.83 -16.76
N SER A 34 7.48 17.83 -16.25
CA SER A 34 7.83 17.94 -14.82
C SER A 34 6.59 18.21 -13.94
N ALA A 35 5.63 19.01 -14.45
CA ALA A 35 4.39 19.34 -13.73
C ALA A 35 3.46 18.12 -13.52
N GLN A 36 3.56 17.10 -14.38
CA GLN A 36 2.76 15.86 -14.25
C GLN A 36 3.40 14.80 -13.34
N SER A 37 4.68 14.95 -12.98
CA SER A 37 5.37 14.03 -12.06
C SER A 37 5.04 14.27 -10.57
N GLN A 38 4.23 15.28 -10.23
CA GLN A 38 3.91 15.64 -8.83
C GLN A 38 2.80 14.81 -8.17
N GLN A 39 2.21 13.83 -8.85
CA GLN A 39 1.15 12.99 -8.27
C GLN A 39 1.67 11.74 -7.54
N ILE A 40 2.98 11.61 -7.32
CA ILE A 40 3.49 10.75 -6.24
C ILE A 40 3.76 11.66 -5.06
N GLN A 41 2.69 12.07 -4.37
CA GLN A 41 2.87 12.60 -3.03
C GLN A 41 3.30 11.41 -2.16
N PRO A 42 4.45 11.46 -1.46
CA PRO A 42 4.65 10.56 -0.33
C PRO A 42 3.51 10.88 0.63
N SER A 43 2.54 9.97 0.75
CA SER A 43 1.45 10.13 1.69
C SER A 43 2.08 10.36 3.06
N ALA A 44 1.79 11.52 3.65
CA ALA A 44 2.16 11.81 5.04
C ALA A 44 1.85 10.57 5.90
N PRO A 45 2.66 10.28 6.95
CA PRO A 45 2.39 9.13 7.81
C PRO A 45 0.94 9.20 8.27
N VAL A 46 0.14 8.25 7.80
CA VAL A 46 -1.30 8.25 8.01
C VAL A 46 -1.50 7.99 9.51
N ALA A 47 -1.66 9.06 10.29
CA ALA A 47 -1.86 8.95 11.71
C ALA A 47 -3.30 8.46 11.94
N PHE A 48 -3.44 7.16 12.18
CA PHE A 48 -4.73 6.56 12.48
C PHE A 48 -5.17 6.93 13.90
N THR A 49 -6.41 7.38 14.05
CA THR A 49 -7.00 7.58 15.38
C THR A 49 -7.50 6.24 15.94
N PRO A 50 -7.46 5.99 17.26
CA PRO A 50 -7.76 4.67 17.83
C PRO A 50 -9.21 4.20 17.59
N ASP A 51 -10.16 5.12 17.47
CA ASP A 51 -11.58 4.79 17.22
C ASP A 51 -11.93 4.73 15.71
N GLN A 52 -10.94 4.96 14.84
CA GLN A 52 -11.15 4.90 13.39
C GLN A 52 -11.30 3.46 12.91
N LEU A 53 -12.24 3.26 11.99
CA LEU A 53 -12.35 2.02 11.23
C LEU A 53 -11.51 2.12 9.97
N ILE A 54 -10.58 1.19 9.80
CA ILE A 54 -9.73 1.03 8.62
C ILE A 54 -10.13 -0.22 7.82
N THR A 55 -9.84 -0.22 6.53
CA THR A 55 -10.11 -1.37 5.67
C THR A 55 -9.04 -2.46 5.80
N GLU A 56 -9.29 -3.63 5.18
CA GLU A 56 -8.28 -4.70 5.14
C GLU A 56 -7.04 -4.29 4.33
N GLU A 57 -7.22 -3.48 3.27
CA GLU A 57 -6.12 -2.95 2.46
C GLU A 57 -5.25 -1.96 3.24
N GLU A 58 -5.88 -1.05 3.98
CA GLU A 58 -5.17 -0.08 4.83
C GLU A 58 -4.44 -0.79 5.97
N LEU A 59 -5.07 -1.79 6.59
CA LEU A 59 -4.42 -2.60 7.62
C LEU A 59 -3.21 -3.34 7.06
N ALA A 60 -3.35 -3.96 5.89
CA ALA A 60 -2.28 -4.70 5.23
C ALA A 60 -1.05 -3.82 4.97
N ASP A 61 -1.25 -2.61 4.45
CA ASP A 61 -0.17 -1.65 4.26
C ASP A 61 0.44 -1.21 5.61
N TRP A 62 -0.40 -0.96 6.61
CA TRP A 62 0.04 -0.50 7.93
C TRP A 62 0.93 -1.51 8.67
N ILE A 63 0.52 -2.78 8.76
CA ILE A 63 1.31 -3.82 9.45
C ILE A 63 2.29 -4.55 8.55
N ARG A 64 2.40 -4.15 7.27
CA ARG A 64 3.27 -4.76 6.24
C ARG A 64 2.99 -6.25 6.02
N GLU A 65 1.72 -6.63 6.02
CA GLU A 65 1.27 -7.99 5.75
C GLU A 65 0.42 -8.08 4.49
N SER A 66 0.37 -9.27 3.89
CA SER A 66 -0.45 -9.48 2.70
C SER A 66 -1.94 -9.63 3.05
N LEU A 67 -2.82 -9.21 2.13
CA LEU A 67 -4.27 -9.42 2.26
C LEU A 67 -4.63 -10.91 2.43
N SER A 68 -3.91 -11.81 1.77
CA SER A 68 -4.12 -13.26 1.92
C SER A 68 -3.75 -13.74 3.32
N THR A 69 -2.69 -13.19 3.94
CA THR A 69 -2.35 -13.44 5.35
C THR A 69 -3.48 -13.00 6.27
N LEU A 70 -3.98 -11.77 6.12
CA LEU A 70 -5.08 -11.24 6.94
C LEU A 70 -6.35 -12.09 6.81
N ARG A 71 -6.71 -12.51 5.60
CA ARG A 71 -7.83 -13.43 5.35
C ARG A 71 -7.64 -14.77 6.07
N LYS A 72 -6.44 -15.35 6.00
CA LYS A 72 -6.10 -16.60 6.70
C LYS A 72 -6.19 -16.43 8.21
N TRP A 73 -5.74 -15.30 8.75
CA TRP A 73 -5.84 -15.00 10.18
C TRP A 73 -7.29 -14.91 10.65
N ARG A 74 -8.18 -14.32 9.84
CA ARG A 74 -9.62 -14.28 10.16
C ARG A 74 -10.22 -15.68 10.25
N VAL A 75 -9.91 -16.56 9.29
CA VAL A 75 -10.40 -17.95 9.31
C VAL A 75 -9.82 -18.72 10.51
N SER A 76 -8.55 -18.50 10.82
CA SER A 76 -7.85 -19.23 11.88
C SER A 76 -8.09 -18.64 13.29
N GLY A 77 -8.76 -17.49 13.40
CA GLY A 77 -8.93 -16.75 14.66
C GLY A 77 -7.63 -16.19 15.25
N LYS A 78 -6.61 -15.92 14.43
CA LYS A 78 -5.25 -15.54 14.88
C LYS A 78 -4.95 -14.04 14.78
N GLY A 79 -5.86 -13.27 14.18
CA GLY A 79 -5.66 -11.85 13.88
C GLY A 79 -6.43 -10.92 14.81
N PRO A 80 -6.36 -9.61 14.55
CA PRO A 80 -7.09 -8.59 15.31
C PRO A 80 -8.60 -8.77 15.16
N LYS A 81 -9.35 -8.26 16.15
CA LYS A 81 -10.82 -8.26 16.08
C LYS A 81 -11.28 -7.44 14.88
N PHE A 82 -12.32 -7.91 14.21
CA PHE A 82 -12.83 -7.29 13.00
C PHE A 82 -14.32 -6.99 13.12
N VAL A 83 -14.74 -5.93 12.44
CA VAL A 83 -16.14 -5.56 12.27
C VAL A 83 -16.60 -6.08 10.90
N ARG A 84 -17.53 -7.04 10.92
CA ARG A 84 -18.15 -7.56 9.70
C ARG A 84 -19.22 -6.58 9.22
N LYS A 85 -18.94 -5.86 8.13
CA LYS A 85 -19.97 -5.12 7.38
C LYS A 85 -20.60 -6.04 6.33
N PRO A 86 -21.80 -5.74 5.79
CA PRO A 86 -22.48 -6.62 4.83
C PRO A 86 -21.68 -6.98 3.58
N ARG A 87 -20.80 -6.08 3.10
CA ARG A 87 -20.01 -6.26 1.86
C ARG A 87 -18.50 -6.23 2.05
N ARG A 88 -18.01 -5.82 3.22
CA ARG A 88 -16.59 -5.57 3.48
C ARG A 88 -16.26 -5.92 4.94
N VAL A 89 -14.98 -6.11 5.21
CA VAL A 89 -14.49 -6.22 6.59
C VAL A 89 -13.67 -4.99 6.92
N ALA A 90 -13.89 -4.48 8.12
CA ALA A 90 -13.16 -3.33 8.66
C ALA A 90 -12.54 -3.72 10.01
N TYR A 91 -11.50 -3.00 10.40
CA TYR A 91 -10.80 -3.17 11.66
C TYR A 91 -10.83 -1.85 12.41
N LEU A 92 -11.06 -1.92 13.72
CA LEU A 92 -10.87 -0.77 14.59
C LEU A 92 -9.38 -0.65 14.92
N VAL A 93 -8.84 0.55 14.82
CA VAL A 93 -7.40 0.81 15.05
C VAL A 93 -7.00 0.38 16.47
N ARG A 94 -7.83 0.66 17.49
CA ARG A 94 -7.59 0.20 18.87
C ARG A 94 -7.50 -1.31 18.98
N ASP A 95 -8.38 -2.05 18.30
CA ASP A 95 -8.41 -3.52 18.38
C ASP A 95 -7.17 -4.13 17.71
N VAL A 96 -6.67 -3.47 16.66
CA VAL A 96 -5.41 -3.82 16.01
C VAL A 96 -4.22 -3.55 16.94
N GLN A 97 -4.20 -2.40 17.60
CA GLN A 97 -3.16 -2.06 18.58
C GLN A 97 -3.14 -3.03 19.76
N ASP A 98 -4.31 -3.35 20.33
CA ASP A 98 -4.45 -4.31 21.42
C ASP A 98 -3.95 -5.71 21.02
N TRP A 99 -4.26 -6.12 19.78
CA TRP A 99 -3.75 -7.38 19.24
C TRP A 99 -2.23 -7.36 19.07
N LEU A 100 -1.67 -6.28 18.53
CA LEU A 100 -0.21 -6.12 18.40
C LEU A 100 0.47 -6.13 19.76
N ASP A 101 -0.13 -5.49 20.76
CA ASP A 101 0.39 -5.48 22.13
C ASP A 101 0.42 -6.89 22.73
N GLY A 102 -0.64 -7.67 22.54
CA GLY A 102 -0.67 -9.08 22.93
C GLY A 102 0.30 -9.99 22.19
N GLN A 103 0.75 -9.59 20.98
CA GLN A 103 1.80 -10.32 20.24
C GLN A 103 3.22 -9.97 20.69
N LYS A 104 3.41 -8.91 21.49
CA LYS A 104 4.74 -8.58 22.01
C LYS A 104 5.25 -9.71 22.90
N VAL A 105 6.54 -9.99 22.72
CA VAL A 105 7.33 -10.95 23.48
C VAL A 105 8.58 -10.22 23.95
N SER A 106 9.03 -10.53 25.16
CA SER A 106 10.20 -9.89 25.76
C SER A 106 11.52 -10.50 25.25
N SER A 107 11.47 -11.74 24.78
CA SER A 107 12.63 -12.51 24.34
C SER A 107 12.28 -13.50 23.23
N THR A 108 13.26 -13.86 22.41
CA THR A 108 13.14 -14.92 21.38
C THR A 108 12.78 -16.27 22.01
N ALA A 109 13.34 -16.59 23.19
CA ALA A 109 13.00 -17.81 23.91
C ALA A 109 11.52 -17.87 24.31
N GLU A 110 10.92 -16.72 24.64
CA GLU A 110 9.49 -16.62 24.94
C GLU A 110 8.65 -16.83 23.66
N ALA A 111 9.11 -16.31 22.53
CA ALA A 111 8.46 -16.51 21.23
C ALA A 111 8.43 -17.99 20.82
N ASP A 112 9.55 -18.71 20.98
CA ASP A 112 9.66 -20.13 20.67
C ASP A 112 8.78 -20.98 21.60
N ALA A 113 8.78 -20.68 22.91
CA ALA A 113 7.91 -21.35 23.87
C ALA A 113 6.42 -21.18 23.52
N ARG A 114 5.99 -19.96 23.12
CA ARG A 114 4.61 -19.71 22.67
C ARG A 114 4.28 -20.47 21.38
N ARG A 115 5.24 -20.60 20.46
CA ARG A 115 5.08 -21.36 19.21
C ARG A 115 4.88 -22.85 19.49
N ASP A 116 5.69 -23.43 20.38
CA ASP A 116 5.63 -24.86 20.71
C ASP A 116 4.38 -25.25 21.50
N GLN A 117 3.88 -24.35 22.35
CA GLN A 117 2.58 -24.53 23.00
C GLN A 117 1.42 -24.58 22.01
N ARG A 118 1.57 -23.94 20.84
CA ARG A 118 0.54 -23.88 19.81
C ARG A 118 0.46 -25.14 18.95
N THR A 119 1.55 -25.90 18.83
CA THR A 119 1.60 -27.12 18.01
C THR A 119 1.14 -28.37 18.76
N LYS A 120 1.05 -28.30 20.09
CA LYS A 120 0.73 -29.44 20.96
C LYS A 120 -0.77 -29.59 21.30
N LYS A 121 -1.64 -28.79 20.68
CA LYS A 121 -3.10 -28.77 20.90
C LYS A 121 -3.82 -29.15 19.62
#